data_AF-A0A329RTA2-F1
#
_entry.id   AF-A0A329RTA2-F1
#
_cell.length_a   1.000
_cell.length_b   1.000
_cell.length_c   1.000
_cell.angle_alpha   90.00
_cell.angle_beta   90.00
_cell.angle_gamma   90.00
#
_symmetry.space_group_name_H-M   'P 1'
#
loop_
_entity.id
_entity.type
_entity.pdbx_description
1 polymer ?
#
loop_
_entity_poly.entity_id
_entity_poly.type
_entity_poly.pdbx_seq_one_letter_code
_entity_poly.pdbx_strand_id
1 'polypeptide(L)'
;MPAWLSDEERGRIRGLNEGGFSIRAIARTVKRSRDAVKRALAAPRRNRRQPGRKPSVSERLARLLLRKAASGDNTATQLKIECNSKCSARTIRRLLSGVDWLIYSKMENTLALTAVHKAHRLAWAKRMDWKQIIFFRREKVQLRQP
;
A
#
# COMPACT_ATOMS: atom_id res chain seq x y z
N MET A 1 -13.63 -15.39 -1.74
CA MET A 1 -15.10 -15.30 -1.85
C MET A 1 -15.61 -16.72 -1.74
N PRO A 2 -16.36 -17.09 -0.69
CA PRO A 2 -16.93 -18.43 -0.64
C PRO A 2 -17.78 -18.62 -1.90
N ALA A 3 -17.43 -19.61 -2.70
CA ALA A 3 -18.25 -19.98 -3.82
C ALA A 3 -19.62 -20.36 -3.26
N TRP A 4 -20.69 -19.79 -3.83
CA TRP A 4 -22.07 -20.05 -3.44
C TRP A 4 -22.51 -21.52 -3.66
N LEU A 5 -21.61 -22.33 -4.22
CA LEU A 5 -21.73 -23.75 -4.46
C LEU A 5 -20.31 -24.34 -4.30
N SER A 6 -20.19 -25.42 -3.53
CA SER A 6 -18.92 -26.15 -3.41
C SER A 6 -18.52 -26.74 -4.77
N ASP A 7 -17.22 -26.95 -4.98
CA ASP A 7 -16.72 -27.61 -6.19
C ASP A 7 -17.24 -29.06 -6.30
N GLU A 8 -17.43 -29.74 -5.17
CA GLU A 8 -18.05 -31.07 -5.11
C GLU A 8 -19.53 -31.03 -5.57
N GLU A 9 -20.28 -30.04 -5.10
CA GLU A 9 -21.68 -29.85 -5.50
C GLU A 9 -21.79 -29.52 -7.00
N ARG A 10 -20.85 -28.71 -7.52
CA ARG A 10 -20.74 -28.43 -8.97
C ARG A 10 -20.46 -29.68 -9.77
N GLY A 11 -19.53 -30.52 -9.32
CA GLY A 11 -19.23 -31.81 -9.95
C GLY A 11 -20.45 -32.72 -9.99
N ARG A 12 -21.16 -32.84 -8.87
CA ARG A 12 -22.40 -33.64 -8.77
C ARG A 12 -23.50 -33.14 -9.71
N ILE A 13 -23.70 -31.82 -9.80
CA ILE A 13 -24.65 -31.20 -10.74
C ILE A 13 -24.28 -31.50 -12.19
N ARG A 14 -22.98 -31.41 -12.53
CA ARG A 14 -22.50 -31.70 -13.88
C ARG A 14 -22.73 -33.16 -14.26
N GLY A 15 -22.36 -34.10 -13.39
CA GLY A 15 -22.55 -35.53 -13.63
C GLY A 15 -24.03 -35.92 -13.79
N LEU A 16 -24.92 -35.37 -12.96
CA LEU A 16 -26.36 -35.63 -13.12
C LEU A 16 -26.94 -35.03 -14.43
N ASN A 17 -26.41 -33.89 -14.88
CA ASN A 17 -26.84 -33.30 -16.14
C ASN A 17 -26.34 -34.09 -17.36
N GLU A 18 -25.11 -34.61 -17.31
CA GLU A 18 -24.55 -35.53 -18.31
C GLU A 18 -25.33 -36.85 -18.35
N GLY A 19 -25.83 -37.32 -17.20
CA GLY A 19 -26.74 -38.47 -17.09
C GLY A 19 -28.18 -38.20 -17.54
N GLY A 20 -28.48 -37.05 -18.15
CA GLY A 20 -29.79 -36.74 -18.73
C GLY A 20 -30.90 -36.34 -17.73
N PHE A 21 -30.57 -36.12 -16.46
CA PHE A 21 -31.58 -35.70 -15.48
C PHE A 21 -32.05 -34.28 -15.76
N SER A 22 -33.37 -34.04 -15.65
CA SER A 22 -33.92 -32.70 -15.77
C SER A 22 -33.41 -31.77 -14.65
N ILE A 23 -33.27 -30.47 -14.94
CA ILE A 23 -32.85 -29.45 -13.97
C ILE A 23 -33.68 -29.49 -12.68
N ARG A 24 -34.98 -29.77 -12.78
CA ARG A 24 -35.89 -29.89 -11.62
C ARG A 24 -35.57 -31.12 -10.76
N ALA A 25 -35.20 -32.24 -11.38
CA ALA A 25 -34.78 -33.44 -10.68
C ALA A 25 -33.44 -33.20 -9.97
N ILE A 26 -32.46 -32.63 -10.68
CA ILE A 26 -31.15 -32.28 -10.11
C ILE A 26 -31.30 -31.34 -8.91
N ALA A 27 -32.15 -30.31 -9.01
CA ALA A 27 -32.43 -29.38 -7.93
C ALA A 27 -32.97 -30.07 -6.66
N ARG A 28 -33.89 -31.05 -6.83
CA ARG A 28 -34.41 -31.86 -5.73
C ARG A 28 -33.33 -32.76 -5.13
N THR A 29 -32.53 -33.43 -5.96
CA THR A 29 -31.47 -34.35 -5.50
C THR A 29 -30.36 -33.61 -4.75
N VAL A 30 -29.91 -32.47 -5.26
CA VAL A 30 -28.82 -31.66 -4.68
C VAL A 30 -29.35 -30.72 -3.58
N LYS A 31 -30.68 -30.65 -3.38
CA LYS A 31 -31.36 -29.75 -2.43
C LYS A 31 -30.98 -28.28 -2.63
N ARG A 32 -30.88 -27.85 -3.89
CA ARG A 32 -30.55 -26.47 -4.29
C ARG A 32 -31.64 -25.88 -5.17
N SER A 33 -31.71 -24.55 -5.24
CA SER A 33 -32.70 -23.90 -6.09
C SER A 33 -32.45 -24.21 -7.57
N ARG A 34 -33.54 -24.27 -8.36
CA ARG A 34 -33.47 -24.48 -9.82
C ARG A 34 -32.50 -23.49 -10.49
N ASP A 35 -32.48 -22.24 -10.03
CA ASP A 35 -31.62 -21.20 -10.59
C ASP A 35 -30.15 -21.34 -10.16
N ALA A 36 -29.86 -21.98 -9.02
CA ALA A 36 -28.50 -22.37 -8.68
C ALA A 36 -27.97 -23.45 -9.62
N VAL A 37 -28.79 -24.47 -9.91
CA VAL A 37 -28.46 -25.54 -10.88
C VAL A 37 -28.23 -24.96 -12.28
N LYS A 38 -29.15 -24.11 -12.77
CA LYS A 38 -28.98 -23.40 -14.04
C LYS A 38 -27.67 -22.60 -14.10
N ARG A 39 -27.34 -21.86 -13.05
CA ARG A 39 -26.08 -21.09 -12.97
C ARG A 39 -24.83 -21.96 -12.88
N ALA A 40 -24.94 -23.16 -12.32
CA ALA A 40 -23.84 -24.11 -12.21
C ALA A 40 -23.52 -24.79 -13.55
N LEU A 41 -24.56 -25.05 -14.37
CA LEU A 41 -24.44 -25.62 -15.71
C LEU A 41 -24.10 -24.58 -16.79
N ALA A 42 -24.47 -23.31 -16.56
CA ALA A 42 -24.08 -22.23 -17.45
C ALA A 42 -22.55 -22.14 -17.57
N ALA A 43 -22.07 -21.83 -18.78
CA ALA A 43 -20.65 -21.62 -19.02
C ALA A 43 -20.06 -20.65 -17.97
N PRO A 44 -18.87 -20.94 -17.42
CA PRO A 44 -18.28 -20.08 -16.40
C PRO A 44 -18.21 -18.67 -16.96
N ARG A 45 -18.95 -17.75 -16.33
CA ARG A 45 -18.75 -16.32 -16.61
C ARG A 45 -17.27 -16.09 -16.37
N ARG A 46 -16.54 -15.58 -17.38
CA ARG A 46 -15.14 -15.13 -17.22
C ARG A 46 -15.10 -14.43 -15.87
N ASN A 47 -14.22 -14.88 -14.97
CA ASN A 47 -14.10 -14.35 -13.61
C ASN A 47 -13.70 -12.88 -13.69
N ARG A 48 -14.66 -12.01 -14.05
CA ARG A 48 -14.50 -10.57 -14.06
C ARG A 48 -14.47 -10.22 -12.59
N ARG A 49 -13.26 -9.94 -12.10
CA ARG A 49 -13.08 -9.30 -10.81
C ARG A 49 -14.06 -8.13 -10.78
N GLN A 50 -14.93 -8.12 -9.76
CA GLN A 50 -15.83 -6.98 -9.59
C GLN A 50 -14.94 -5.75 -9.45
N PRO A 51 -15.18 -4.69 -10.24
CA PRO A 51 -14.39 -3.48 -10.11
C PRO A 51 -14.52 -2.99 -8.67
N GLY A 52 -13.38 -2.76 -8.03
CA GLY A 52 -13.35 -2.21 -6.69
C GLY A 52 -13.91 -0.80 -6.65
N ARG A 53 -14.06 -0.25 -5.44
CA ARG A 53 -14.42 1.16 -5.25
C ARG A 53 -13.41 2.05 -6.00
N LYS A 54 -13.92 3.04 -6.74
CA LYS A 54 -13.07 4.03 -7.41
C LYS A 54 -12.17 4.74 -6.38
N PRO A 55 -10.88 4.95 -6.70
CA PRO A 55 -9.97 5.63 -5.78
C PRO A 55 -10.43 7.07 -5.53
N SER A 56 -10.21 7.55 -4.30
CA SER A 56 -10.51 8.94 -3.92
C SER A 56 -9.58 9.97 -4.59
N VAL A 57 -8.45 9.52 -5.11
CA VAL A 57 -7.43 10.35 -5.74
C VAL A 57 -7.49 10.10 -7.24
N SER A 58 -7.65 11.17 -8.03
CA SER A 58 -7.57 11.07 -9.48
C SER A 58 -6.14 10.78 -9.91
N GLU A 59 -5.97 10.14 -11.06
CA GLU A 59 -4.64 9.80 -11.59
C GLU A 59 -3.75 11.04 -11.80
N ARG A 60 -4.35 12.15 -12.25
CA ARG A 60 -3.64 13.44 -12.39
C ARG A 60 -3.13 13.94 -11.05
N LEU A 61 -3.97 13.87 -10.00
CA LEU A 61 -3.60 14.30 -8.66
C LEU A 61 -2.53 13.38 -8.05
N ALA A 62 -2.63 12.07 -8.28
CA ALA A 62 -1.63 11.10 -7.87
C ALA A 62 -0.24 11.44 -8.45
N ARG A 63 -0.17 11.70 -9.77
CA ARG A 63 1.08 12.09 -10.44
C ARG A 63 1.63 13.44 -9.96
N LEU A 64 0.77 14.38 -9.59
CA LEU A 64 1.21 15.66 -9.04
C LEU A 64 1.81 15.48 -7.64
N LEU A 65 1.13 14.72 -6.78
CA LEU A 65 1.60 14.40 -5.43
C LEU A 65 2.93 13.66 -5.46
N LEU A 66 3.08 12.68 -6.35
CA LEU A 66 4.33 11.92 -6.49
C LEU A 66 5.49 12.78 -6.96
N ARG A 67 5.28 13.65 -7.96
CA ARG A 67 6.33 14.56 -8.44
C ARG A 67 6.80 15.52 -7.36
N LYS A 68 5.88 16.08 -6.57
CA LYS A 68 6.25 16.96 -5.45
C LYS A 68 6.91 16.20 -4.30
N ALA A 69 6.43 14.99 -3.99
CA ALA A 69 7.04 14.16 -2.97
C ALA A 69 8.46 13.73 -3.32
N ALA A 70 8.75 13.53 -4.62
CA ALA A 70 10.07 13.19 -5.11
C ALA A 70 11.12 14.31 -4.86
N SER A 71 10.69 15.57 -4.72
CA SER A 71 11.58 16.66 -4.31
C SER A 71 12.11 16.50 -2.87
N GLY A 72 11.38 15.78 -2.00
CA GLY A 72 11.79 15.51 -0.63
C GLY A 72 11.46 16.63 0.39
N ASP A 73 11.05 17.81 -0.07
CA ASP A 73 10.84 18.98 0.78
C ASP A 73 9.54 18.96 1.58
N ASN A 74 8.54 18.19 1.12
CA ASN A 74 7.17 18.33 1.58
C ASN A 74 6.68 17.09 2.32
N THR A 75 6.17 17.32 3.53
CA THR A 75 5.42 16.31 4.29
C THR A 75 4.05 16.03 3.65
N ALA A 76 3.44 14.88 3.95
CA ALA A 76 2.13 14.53 3.41
C ALA A 76 1.01 15.55 3.75
N THR A 77 1.12 16.27 4.87
CA THR A 77 0.20 17.35 5.23
C THR A 77 0.45 18.62 4.42
N GLN A 78 1.71 19.00 4.20
CA GLN A 78 2.07 20.10 3.31
C GLN A 78 1.63 19.82 1.87
N LEU A 79 1.89 18.61 1.36
CA LEU A 79 1.42 18.17 0.04
C LEU A 79 -0.09 18.26 -0.12
N LYS A 80 -0.86 17.97 0.94
CA LYS A 80 -2.32 18.12 0.91
C LYS A 80 -2.71 19.58 0.63
N ILE A 81 -2.08 20.51 1.34
CA ILE A 81 -2.35 21.96 1.25
C ILE A 81 -1.92 22.46 -0.13
N GLU A 82 -0.68 22.20 -0.52
CA GLU A 82 -0.11 22.70 -1.76
C GLU A 82 -0.76 22.14 -3.03
N CYS A 83 -1.21 20.88 -3.01
CA CYS A 83 -1.92 20.28 -4.14
C CYS A 83 -3.44 20.49 -4.06
N ASN A 84 -3.92 21.28 -3.09
CA ASN A 84 -5.34 21.51 -2.81
C ASN A 84 -6.17 20.20 -2.82
N SER A 85 -5.63 19.19 -2.16
CA SER A 85 -6.16 17.83 -2.21
C SER A 85 -7.28 17.64 -1.19
N LYS A 86 -8.45 17.18 -1.65
CA LYS A 86 -9.59 16.85 -0.78
C LYS A 86 -9.38 15.57 0.05
N CYS A 87 -8.40 14.74 -0.32
CA CYS A 87 -8.18 13.48 0.39
C CYS A 87 -7.40 13.67 1.70
N SER A 88 -7.49 12.68 2.58
CA SER A 88 -6.78 12.71 3.87
C SER A 88 -5.27 12.57 3.69
N ALA A 89 -4.49 13.09 4.65
CA ALA A 89 -3.04 12.87 4.70
C ALA A 89 -2.67 11.38 4.78
N ARG A 90 -3.55 10.52 5.34
CA ARG A 90 -3.38 9.06 5.33
C ARG A 90 -3.47 8.49 3.91
N THR A 91 -4.41 8.98 3.10
CA THR A 91 -4.55 8.57 1.70
C THR A 91 -3.31 8.94 0.90
N ILE A 92 -2.78 10.15 1.09
CA ILE A 92 -1.54 10.59 0.46
C ILE A 92 -0.38 9.67 0.87
N ARG A 93 -0.20 9.39 2.15
CA ARG A 93 0.85 8.46 2.61
C ARG A 93 0.74 7.07 1.99
N ARG A 94 -0.48 6.49 1.92
CA ARG A 94 -0.71 5.19 1.28
C ARG A 94 -0.34 5.20 -0.20
N LEU A 95 -0.62 6.31 -0.87
CA LEU A 95 -0.27 6.50 -2.27
C LEU A 95 1.25 6.56 -2.44
N LEU A 96 1.95 7.32 -1.60
CA LEU A 96 3.42 7.42 -1.64
C LEU A 96 4.09 6.09 -1.30
N SER A 97 3.59 5.36 -0.31
CA SER A 97 4.13 4.04 0.07
C SER A 97 3.84 2.94 -0.94
N GLY A 98 2.91 3.16 -1.88
CA GLY A 98 2.55 2.17 -2.89
C GLY A 98 3.45 2.20 -4.11
N VAL A 99 4.51 3.02 -4.10
CA VAL A 99 5.41 3.22 -5.23
C VAL A 99 6.80 2.69 -4.88
N ASP A 100 7.35 1.89 -5.79
CA ASP A 100 8.57 1.11 -5.52
C ASP A 100 9.85 1.95 -5.38
N TRP A 101 9.87 3.13 -6.02
CA TRP A 101 11.06 3.99 -6.05
C TRP A 101 11.10 5.06 -4.95
N LEU A 102 10.00 5.27 -4.21
CA LEU A 102 9.93 6.28 -3.16
C LEU A 102 9.98 5.63 -1.78
N ILE A 103 11.18 5.60 -1.19
CA ILE A 103 11.40 4.96 0.10
C ILE A 103 11.35 6.02 1.20
N TYR A 104 10.47 5.79 2.19
CA TYR A 104 10.47 6.59 3.41
C TYR A 104 11.61 6.13 4.32
N SER A 105 12.62 6.98 4.49
CA SER A 105 13.67 6.81 5.49
C SER A 105 13.52 7.85 6.60
N LYS A 106 13.67 7.42 7.85
CA LYS A 106 13.91 8.34 8.96
C LYS A 106 15.40 8.55 9.12
N MET A 107 15.81 9.77 9.47
CA MET A 107 17.16 10.03 9.91
C MET A 107 17.46 9.14 11.13
N GLU A 108 18.58 8.43 11.10
CA GLU A 108 19.05 7.71 12.29
C GLU A 108 19.49 8.73 13.33
N ASN A 109 18.82 8.71 14.48
CA ASN A 109 19.19 9.58 15.58
C ASN A 109 20.54 9.12 16.13
N THR A 110 21.55 9.97 15.99
CA THR A 110 22.79 9.82 16.77
C THR A 110 22.45 10.00 18.27
N LEU A 111 23.22 9.34 19.14
CA LEU A 111 23.06 9.23 20.60
C LEU A 111 22.15 10.28 21.27
N ALA A 112 21.28 9.81 22.18
CA ALA A 112 20.34 10.67 22.90
C ALA A 112 21.03 11.88 23.55
N LEU A 113 20.66 13.06 23.08
CA LEU A 113 21.09 14.34 23.64
C LEU A 113 20.32 14.62 24.94
N THR A 114 21.01 14.50 26.08
CA THR A 114 20.49 14.95 27.38
C THR A 114 20.31 16.47 27.39
N ALA A 115 19.48 16.98 28.31
CA ALA A 115 19.25 18.42 28.45
C ALA A 115 20.57 19.18 28.72
N VAL A 116 21.45 18.58 29.54
CA VAL A 116 22.79 19.09 29.83
C VAL A 116 23.62 19.20 28.55
N HIS A 117 23.69 18.15 27.73
CA HIS A 117 24.42 18.20 26.45
C HIS A 117 23.90 19.31 25.53
N LYS A 118 22.58 19.51 25.46
CA LYS A 118 21.97 20.59 24.64
C LYS A 118 22.39 21.97 25.13
N ALA A 119 22.37 22.21 26.45
CA ALA A 119 22.77 23.48 27.04
C ALA A 119 24.24 23.79 26.78
N HIS A 120 25.14 22.82 27.00
CA HIS A 120 26.57 23.00 26.72
C HIS A 120 26.85 23.25 25.24
N ARG A 121 26.23 22.50 24.33
CA ARG A 121 26.38 22.71 22.88
C ARG A 121 25.90 24.09 22.45
N LEU A 122 24.79 24.58 23.00
CA LEU A 122 24.26 25.90 22.69
C LEU A 122 25.18 27.02 23.22
N ALA A 123 25.66 26.89 24.45
CA ALA A 123 26.59 27.85 25.04
C ALA A 123 27.91 27.91 24.26
N TRP A 124 28.43 26.74 23.86
CA TRP A 124 29.61 26.64 23.01
C TRP A 124 29.38 27.29 21.63
N ALA A 125 28.27 26.98 20.96
CA ALA A 125 27.94 27.53 19.64
C ALA A 125 27.77 29.06 19.65
N LYS A 126 27.23 29.63 20.73
CA LYS A 126 27.08 31.09 20.89
C LYS A 126 28.40 31.82 21.12
N ARG A 127 29.39 31.15 21.73
CA ARG A 127 30.70 31.74 22.02
C ARG A 127 31.64 31.73 20.82
N MET A 128 31.36 30.88 19.83
CA MET A 128 32.27 30.63 18.72
C MET A 128 32.13 31.66 17.59
N ASP A 129 33.26 32.23 17.20
CA ASP A 129 33.38 32.94 15.92
C ASP A 129 33.73 31.93 14.82
N TRP A 130 32.74 31.64 13.97
CA TRP A 130 32.82 30.63 12.93
C TRP A 130 33.85 30.94 11.84
N LYS A 131 34.35 32.18 11.78
CA LYS A 131 35.31 32.62 10.76
C LYS A 131 36.75 32.18 11.02
N GLN A 132 37.11 31.81 12.25
CA GLN A 132 38.49 31.51 12.63
C GLN A 132 38.78 30.02 12.89
N ILE A 133 37.81 29.13 12.66
CA ILE A 133 37.90 27.72 13.08
C ILE A 133 38.12 26.81 11.87
N ILE A 134 39.18 26.00 11.94
CA ILE A 134 39.39 24.87 11.02
C ILE A 134 39.01 23.58 11.77
N PHE A 135 38.01 22.87 11.28
CA PHE A 135 37.59 21.59 11.86
C PHE A 135 38.39 20.43 11.27
N PHE A 136 39.06 19.68 12.13
CA PHE A 136 39.64 18.37 11.77
C PHE A 136 38.80 17.26 12.38
N ARG A 137 38.30 16.36 11.52
CA ARG A 137 37.63 15.13 11.94
C ARG A 137 38.47 13.95 11.51
N ARG A 138 38.81 13.08 12.45
CA ARG A 138 39.41 11.78 12.13
C ARG A 138 38.31 10.75 11.93
N GLU A 139 38.27 10.15 10.76
CA GLU A 139 37.39 9.03 10.44
C GLU A 139 38.22 7.75 10.37
N LYS A 140 37.70 6.63 10.91
CA LYS A 140 38.38 5.35 10.82
C LYS A 140 38.06 4.72 9.47
N VAL A 141 39.06 4.62 8.59
CA VAL A 141 38.96 3.84 7.35
C VAL A 141 39.26 2.38 7.69
N GLN A 142 38.29 1.50 7.46
CA GLN A 142 38.50 0.04 7.57
C GLN A 142 39.02 -0.48 6.23
N LEU A 143 40.21 -1.06 6.23
CA LEU A 143 40.74 -1.78 5.07
C LEU A 143 39.97 -3.09 4.92
N ARG A 144 39.33 -3.31 3.77
CA ARG A 144 38.80 -4.64 3.40
C ARG A 144 39.98 -5.58 3.28
N GLN A 145 40.01 -6.62 4.12
CA GLN A 145 40.91 -7.75 3.87
C GLN A 145 40.43 -8.50 2.62
N PRO A 146 41.36 -9.05 1.82
CA PRO A 146 41.07 -9.66 0.52
C PRO A 146 40.14 -10.87 0.61
#